data_AF-A0A3D4TAN3-F1
#
_entry.id   AF-A0A3D4TAN3-F1
#
_cell.length_a   1.000
_cell.length_b   1.000
_cell.length_c   1.000
_cell.angle_alpha   90.00
_cell.angle_beta   90.00
_cell.angle_gamma   90.00
#
_symmetry.space_group_name_H-M   'P 1'
#
loop_
_entity.id
_entity.type
_entity.pdbx_description
1 polymer ?
#
loop_
_entity_poly.entity_id
_entity_poly.type
_entity_poly.pdbx_seq_one_letter_code
_entity_poly.pdbx_strand_id
1 'polypeptide(L)' 'MADKLIEHIDFYYDEQGYMVFTEKYHLDKGYCCGHGCRHCPFDYESVPEPRKSIAMRMREESVAKHVSSGK' A
#
# COMPACT_ATOMS: atom_id res chain seq x y z
N MET A 1 7.90 22.70 3.13
CA MET A 1 6.76 23.23 2.35
C MET A 1 5.61 22.30 2.63
N ALA A 2 4.38 22.79 2.82
CA ALA A 2 3.27 21.89 3.09
C ALA A 2 2.86 21.26 1.75
N ASP A 3 3.44 20.10 1.43
CA ASP A 3 3.06 19.31 0.25
C ASP A 3 1.55 19.08 0.33
N LYS A 4 0.84 19.77 -0.56
CA LYS A 4 -0.61 19.71 -0.67
C LYS A 4 -0.92 18.32 -1.19
N LEU A 5 -1.47 17.46 -0.35
CA LEU A 5 -2.01 16.20 -0.81
C LEU A 5 -3.17 16.50 -1.77
N ILE A 6 -3.12 15.94 -2.97
CA ILE A 6 -4.14 16.11 -3.99
C ILE A 6 -5.05 14.88 -3.97
N GLU A 7 -6.35 15.13 -3.74
CA GLU A 7 -7.39 14.10 -3.83
C GLU A 7 -7.42 13.52 -5.26
N HIS A 8 -7.62 12.21 -5.39
CA HIS A 8 -7.50 11.39 -6.60
C HIS A 8 -6.07 11.16 -7.13
N ILE A 9 -5.03 11.77 -6.53
CA ILE A 9 -3.62 11.56 -6.91
C ILE A 9 -2.86 10.88 -5.77
N ASP A 10 -2.87 11.51 -4.59
CA ASP A 10 -2.16 11.04 -3.39
C ASP A 10 -3.04 10.16 -2.51
N PHE A 11 -4.33 10.46 -2.50
CA PHE A 11 -5.34 9.67 -1.78
C PHE A 11 -6.68 9.77 -2.48
N TYR A 12 -7.55 8.79 -2.25
CA TYR A 12 -8.94 8.82 -2.68
C TYR A 12 -9.83 8.36 -1.53
N TYR A 13 -11.10 8.72 -1.58
CA TYR A 13 -12.09 8.18 -0.66
C TYR A 13 -12.73 6.94 -1.29
N ASP A 14 -12.70 5.83 -0.55
CA ASP A 14 -13.41 4.62 -0.93
C ASP A 14 -14.93 4.82 -0.77
N GLU A 15 -15.73 3.91 -1.31
CA GLU A 15 -17.20 3.92 -1.25
C GLU A 15 -17.72 3.99 0.20
N GLN A 16 -16.92 3.48 1.14
CA GLN A 16 -17.17 3.50 2.57
C GLN A 16 -16.77 4.82 3.26
N GLY A 17 -16.24 5.80 2.52
CA GLY A 17 -15.76 7.08 3.05
C GLY A 17 -14.39 7.00 3.74
N TYR A 18 -13.66 5.89 3.57
CA TYR A 18 -12.31 5.75 4.11
C TYR A 18 -11.28 6.42 3.19
N MET A 19 -10.36 7.17 3.79
CA MET A 19 -9.25 7.79 3.07
C MET A 19 -8.19 6.73 2.76
N VAL A 20 -8.04 6.39 1.48
CA VAL A 20 -7.08 5.41 0.98
C VAL A 20 -5.94 6.14 0.26
N PHE A 21 -4.73 6.00 0.80
CA PHE A 21 -3.52 6.55 0.17
C PHE A 21 -3.08 5.70 -1.03
N THR A 22 -2.73 6.37 -2.12
CA THR A 22 -2.21 5.72 -3.33
C THR A 22 -0.73 5.40 -3.19
N GLU A 23 -0.21 4.56 -4.09
CA GLU A 23 1.23 4.28 -4.17
C GLU A 23 2.05 5.56 -4.40
N LYS A 24 1.52 6.49 -5.21
CA LYS A 24 2.17 7.77 -5.54
C LYS A 24 2.45 8.60 -4.29
N TYR A 25 1.51 8.68 -3.35
CA TYR A 25 1.73 9.38 -2.08
C TYR A 25 2.88 8.76 -1.27
N HIS A 26 3.01 7.44 -1.29
CA HIS A 26 4.09 6.76 -0.60
C HIS A 26 5.44 7.03 -1.28
N LEU A 27 5.47 7.02 -2.62
CA LEU A 27 6.65 7.36 -3.41
C LEU A 27 7.10 8.81 -3.19
N ASP A 28 6.16 9.75 -3.16
CA ASP A 28 6.42 11.18 -2.90
C ASP A 28 6.98 11.40 -1.49
N LYS A 29 6.41 10.72 -0.48
CA LYS A 29 6.96 10.68 0.87
C LYS A 29 8.41 10.18 0.91
N GLY A 30 8.74 9.23 0.03
CA GLY A 30 10.05 8.60 -0.02
C GLY A 30 10.38 7.68 1.17
N TYR A 31 9.38 7.27 1.97
CA TYR A 31 9.61 6.35 3.09
C TYR A 31 8.41 5.44 3.39
N CYS A 32 8.70 4.25 3.92
CA CYS A 32 7.67 3.33 4.41
C CYS A 32 7.09 3.79 5.74
N CYS A 33 5.76 3.92 5.82
CA CYS A 33 5.05 4.36 7.02
C CYS A 33 4.90 3.29 8.11
N GLY A 34 5.26 2.03 7.84
CA GLY A 34 5.21 0.95 8.85
C GLY A 34 3.82 0.36 9.13
N HIS A 35 2.77 0.78 8.41
CA HIS A 35 1.39 0.30 8.64
C HIS A 35 1.05 -1.04 7.98
N GLY A 36 1.86 -1.54 7.03
CA GLY A 36 1.57 -2.78 6.31
C GLY A 36 0.48 -2.64 5.25
N CYS A 37 0.48 -1.53 4.49
CA CYS A 37 -0.48 -1.25 3.42
C CYS A 37 -0.31 -2.19 2.21
N ARG A 38 -1.42 -2.63 1.60
CA ARG A 38 -1.40 -3.62 0.49
C ARG A 38 -0.57 -3.18 -0.72
N HIS A 39 -0.60 -1.89 -1.05
CA HIS A 39 0.12 -1.29 -2.18
C HIS A 39 1.43 -0.61 -1.75
N CYS A 40 2.13 -1.13 -0.73
CA CYS A 40 3.37 -0.51 -0.27
C CYS A 40 4.52 -0.72 -1.28
N PRO A 41 5.09 0.32 -1.90
CA PRO A 41 6.18 0.15 -2.86
C PRO A 41 7.52 -0.21 -2.19
N PHE A 42 7.65 0.00 -0.87
CA PHE A 42 8.89 -0.16 -0.09
C PHE A 42 9.07 -1.53 0.59
N ASP A 43 8.41 -2.57 0.07
CA ASP A 43 8.50 -3.95 0.59
C ASP A 43 8.41 -4.09 2.13
N TYR A 44 7.57 -3.25 2.74
CA TYR A 44 7.33 -3.25 4.18
C TYR A 44 8.60 -3.06 5.05
N GLU A 45 9.59 -2.29 4.58
CA GLU A 45 10.86 -2.07 5.29
C GLU A 45 10.66 -1.59 6.74
N SER A 46 9.78 -0.61 6.96
CA SER A 46 9.53 0.00 8.28
C SER A 46 8.43 -0.71 9.07
N VAL A 47 7.88 -1.81 8.59
CA VAL A 47 6.83 -2.55 9.29
C VAL A 47 7.48 -3.47 10.32
N PRO A 48 7.16 -3.35 11.62
CA PRO A 48 7.70 -4.26 12.62
C PRO A 48 7.06 -5.65 12.53
N GLU A 49 7.79 -6.67 12.97
CA GLU A 49 7.23 -8.01 13.15
C GLU A 49 6.22 -8.03 14.32
N PRO A 50 5.15 -8.85 14.25
CA PRO A 50 4.85 -9.86 13.22
C PRO A 50 4.07 -9.33 12.01
N ARG A 51 3.72 -8.04 11.97
CA ARG A 51 2.85 -7.45 10.93
C ARG A 51 3.47 -7.52 9.53
N LYS A 52 4.80 -7.37 9.45
CA LYS A 52 5.55 -7.48 8.18
C LYS A 52 5.34 -8.83 7.51
N SER A 53 5.52 -9.92 8.25
CA SER A 53 5.33 -11.29 7.76
C SER A 53 3.91 -11.51 7.26
N ILE A 54 2.89 -11.03 7.99
CA ILE A 54 1.49 -11.14 7.58
C ILE A 54 1.23 -10.37 6.28
N ALA A 55 1.73 -9.13 6.19
CA ALA A 55 1.55 -8.28 5.01
C ALA A 55 2.21 -8.87 3.76
N MET A 56 3.43 -9.42 3.88
CA MET A 56 4.13 -10.11 2.79
C MET A 56 3.35 -11.33 2.28
N ARG A 57 2.87 -12.19 3.20
CA ARG A 57 2.07 -13.36 2.84
C ARG A 57 0.78 -12.98 2.12
N MET A 58 0.07 -11.96 2.61
CA MET A 58 -1.14 -11.44 1.97
C MET A 58 -0.88 -10.92 0.55
N ARG A 59 0.28 -10.30 0.30
CA ARG A 59 0.70 -9.86 -1.04
C ARG A 59 0.94 -11.05 -1.96
N GLU A 60 1.70 -12.06 -1.50
CA GLU A 60 1.97 -13.29 -2.27
C GLU A 60 0.67 -14.02 -2.65
N GLU A 61 -0.27 -14.16 -1.72
CA GLU A 61 -1.58 -14.78 -1.99
C GLU A 61 -2.38 -14.03 -3.06
N SER A 62 -2.31 -12.69 -3.06
CA SER A 62 -2.99 -11.86 -4.07
C SER A 62 -2.39 -12.06 -5.48
N VAL A 63 -1.07 -12.20 -5.57
CA VAL A 63 -0.36 -12.48 -6.83
C VAL A 63 -0.65 -13.91 -7.33
N ALA A 64 -0.63 -14.90 -6.43
CA ALA A 64 -0.94 -16.29 -6.77
C ALA A 64 -2.35 -16.46 -7.37
N LYS A 65 -3.33 -15.69 -6.87
CA LYS A 65 -4.71 -15.68 -7.42
C LYS A 65 -4.76 -15.09 -8.83
N HIS A 66 -3.96 -14.07 -9.14
CA HIS A 66 -3.90 -13.50 -10.50
C HIS A 66 -3.24 -14.45 -11.50
N VAL A 67 -2.23 -15.22 -11.09
CA VAL A 67 -1.51 -16.13 -11.99
C VAL A 67 -2.34 -17.36 -12.39
N SER A 68 -3.33 -17.75 -11.59
CA SER A 68 -4.11 -18.97 -11.82
C SER A 68 -5.20 -18.85 -12.90
N SER A 69 -5.52 -17.64 -13.39
CA SER A 69 -6.55 -17.43 -14.42
C SER A 69 -5.99 -17.36 -15.85
N GLY A 70 -4.68 -17.53 -16.03
CA GLY A 70 -4.03 -17.62 -17.33
C GLY A 70 -3.72 -19.08 -17.68
N LYS A 71 -4.72 -19.80 -18.20
CA LYS A 71 -4.51 -21.01 -19.00
C LYS A 71 -5.36 -20.93 -20.26
#